data_AF-A0A420DSD4-F1
#
_entry.id   AF-A0A420DSD4-F1
#
_cell.length_a   1.000
_cell.length_b   1.000
_cell.length_c   1.000
_cell.angle_alpha   90.00
_cell.angle_beta   90.00
_cell.angle_gamma   90.00
#
_symmetry.space_group_name_H-M   'P 1'
#
loop_
_entity.id
_entity.type
_entity.pdbx_description
1 polymer ?
#
loop_
_entity_poly.entity_id
_entity_poly.type
_entity_poly.pdbx_seq_one_letter_code
_entity_poly.pdbx_strand_id
1 'polypeptide(L)'
;MTRDDWGNLKQRLLKTVGQNNFTTWIDPLMLGKTTDGIATLNVPTNFFGNYVSQNFSDLILHEMKAFDADVSRLNFEVANTATKTSTKPVTRQTDAIAPPRSAKASNTSSVYTAPLEKRFSFDTFVVGKPNELAHAAARRVAEGGPVTFNPLFLYGGVGLGKTHLMHAIAQELQARKPELNVLYLSAEQFMYRFVQALRDRKMMDFKEIFRTVDVLMVDDVQFIAGKDSTQEEFFHTFNALVDQNKQIIISADRAPSDIKDLEDRVKSRLQCGLVVDLHPTDYELRLGILQTKVEVHRASYPELAMDDGILEFLAHRISTNVRVLEGALTRLFAFASLVGRKIDMDLTQDCLADVLRASERKITVEEIQRKVSDHYNIRLSDMIGPKRLRNFARPRQVAMYLCKHMTSRSLPEIGRRFGGRDHTTVMHGVRRIEELKVSDGQIAEDLELLRRALEA
;
A
#
# COMPACT_ATOMS: atom_id res chain seq x y z
N MET A 1 -32.53 11.62 -27.54
CA MET A 1 -31.33 12.39 -27.12
C MET A 1 -30.25 12.51 -28.21
N THR A 2 -29.73 13.71 -28.48
CA THR A 2 -28.64 13.96 -29.46
C THR A 2 -27.25 13.82 -28.82
N ARG A 3 -26.17 13.74 -29.63
CA ARG A 3 -24.78 13.67 -29.11
C ARG A 3 -24.36 14.95 -28.38
N ASP A 4 -24.92 16.10 -28.76
CA ASP A 4 -24.62 17.39 -28.12
C ASP A 4 -25.26 17.48 -26.72
N ASP A 5 -26.45 16.89 -26.54
CA ASP A 5 -27.10 16.78 -25.22
C ASP A 5 -26.28 15.95 -24.23
N TRP A 6 -25.62 14.89 -24.71
CA TRP A 6 -24.74 14.06 -23.89
C TRP A 6 -23.49 14.81 -23.41
N GLY A 7 -22.93 15.68 -24.25
CA GLY A 7 -21.81 16.55 -23.87
C GLY A 7 -22.19 17.51 -22.74
N ASN A 8 -23.37 18.14 -22.83
CA ASN A 8 -23.89 19.03 -21.79
C ASN A 8 -24.20 18.29 -20.48
N LEU A 9 -24.72 17.07 -20.57
CA LEU A 9 -24.98 16.22 -19.41
C LEU A 9 -23.68 15.82 -18.70
N LYS A 10 -22.62 15.48 -19.44
CA LYS A 10 -21.29 15.23 -18.86
C LYS A 10 -20.76 16.42 -18.06
N GLN A 11 -20.94 17.65 -18.54
CA GLN A 11 -20.53 18.86 -17.82
C GLN A 11 -21.30 19.06 -16.50
N ARG A 12 -22.57 18.66 -16.44
CA ARG A 12 -23.35 18.66 -15.18
C ARG A 12 -22.87 17.57 -14.23
N LEU A 13 -22.65 16.36 -14.74
CA LEU A 13 -22.11 15.26 -13.94
C LEU A 13 -20.73 15.61 -13.36
N LEU A 14 -19.86 16.30 -14.11
CA LEU A 14 -18.56 16.78 -13.62
C LEU A 14 -18.69 17.63 -12.35
N LYS A 15 -19.67 18.54 -12.32
CA LYS A 15 -19.92 19.40 -11.14
C LYS A 15 -20.42 18.61 -9.94
N THR A 16 -21.15 17.52 -10.16
CA THR A 16 -21.77 16.72 -9.08
C THR A 16 -20.86 15.61 -8.55
N VAL A 17 -20.15 14.88 -9.42
CA VAL A 17 -19.28 13.76 -9.01
C VAL A 17 -17.86 14.16 -8.64
N GLY A 18 -17.44 15.38 -9.03
CA GLY A 18 -16.07 15.87 -8.86
C GLY A 18 -15.10 15.34 -9.92
N GLN A 19 -13.99 16.07 -10.10
CA GLN A 19 -13.09 15.90 -11.25
C GLN A 19 -12.41 14.54 -11.34
N ASN A 20 -12.06 13.94 -10.21
CA ASN A 20 -11.42 12.61 -10.17
C ASN A 20 -12.39 11.50 -10.60
N ASN A 21 -13.63 11.51 -10.08
CA ASN A 21 -14.63 10.51 -10.46
C ASN A 21 -15.12 10.72 -11.88
N PHE A 22 -15.23 11.97 -12.33
CA PHE A 22 -15.62 12.28 -13.70
C PHE A 22 -14.62 11.69 -14.70
N THR A 23 -13.34 12.03 -14.54
CA THR A 23 -12.27 11.59 -15.46
C THR A 23 -12.17 10.06 -15.50
N THR A 24 -12.36 9.41 -14.35
CA THR A 24 -12.20 7.95 -14.24
C THR A 24 -13.43 7.18 -14.72
N TRP A 25 -14.65 7.63 -14.37
CA TRP A 25 -15.86 6.81 -14.48
C TRP A 25 -16.94 7.37 -15.42
N ILE A 26 -16.97 8.68 -15.67
CA ILE A 26 -18.04 9.33 -16.45
C ILE A 26 -17.55 9.72 -17.85
N ASP A 27 -16.34 10.26 -17.96
CA ASP A 27 -15.78 10.70 -19.24
C ASP A 27 -15.62 9.54 -20.26
N PRO A 28 -15.21 8.32 -19.85
CA PRO A 28 -15.11 7.19 -20.78
C PRO A 28 -16.45 6.65 -21.29
N LEU A 29 -17.59 7.13 -20.77
CA LEU A 29 -18.92 6.69 -21.20
C LEU A 29 -19.32 7.34 -22.53
N MET A 30 -19.76 6.53 -23.49
CA MET A 30 -20.33 7.02 -24.75
C MET A 30 -21.81 6.68 -24.84
N LEU A 31 -22.65 7.66 -25.20
CA LEU A 31 -24.07 7.40 -25.46
C LEU A 31 -24.21 6.51 -26.71
N GLY A 32 -24.82 5.35 -26.52
CA GLY A 32 -25.22 4.42 -27.56
C GLY A 32 -26.61 4.73 -28.07
N LYS A 33 -27.46 3.70 -28.21
CA LYS A 33 -28.84 3.84 -28.68
C LYS A 33 -29.80 4.02 -27.50
N THR A 34 -30.82 4.84 -27.70
CA THR A 34 -31.98 4.93 -26.80
C THR A 34 -33.18 4.35 -27.53
N THR A 35 -33.73 3.24 -27.01
CA THR A 35 -34.90 2.56 -27.59
C THR A 35 -35.88 2.24 -26.46
N ASP A 36 -37.17 2.50 -26.66
CA ASP A 36 -38.24 2.17 -25.71
C ASP A 36 -37.97 2.63 -24.26
N GLY A 37 -37.41 3.83 -24.10
CA GLY A 37 -37.09 4.41 -22.79
C GLY A 37 -35.88 3.79 -22.07
N ILE A 38 -35.09 2.95 -22.74
CA ILE A 38 -33.82 2.41 -22.22
C ILE A 38 -32.66 3.08 -22.97
N ALA A 39 -31.84 3.85 -22.24
CA ALA A 39 -30.64 4.43 -22.79
C ALA A 39 -29.44 3.49 -22.61
N THR A 40 -28.79 3.11 -23.71
CA THR A 40 -27.61 2.25 -23.68
C THR A 40 -26.34 3.09 -23.64
N LEU A 41 -25.51 2.87 -22.63
CA LEU A 41 -24.20 3.50 -22.47
C LEU A 41 -23.11 2.49 -22.80
N ASN A 42 -22.28 2.87 -23.76
CA ASN A 42 -21.12 2.07 -24.15
C ASN A 42 -20.00 2.28 -23.12
N VAL A 43 -19.51 1.18 -22.57
CA VAL A 43 -18.46 1.14 -21.55
C VAL A 43 -17.22 0.40 -22.04
N PRO A 44 -16.01 0.75 -21.56
CA PRO A 44 -14.78 0.08 -21.98
C PRO A 44 -14.73 -1.40 -21.62
N THR A 45 -15.31 -1.79 -20.48
CA THR A 45 -15.34 -3.16 -19.98
C THR A 45 -16.63 -3.42 -19.19
N ASN A 46 -17.04 -4.69 -19.06
CA ASN A 46 -18.20 -5.08 -18.24
C ASN A 46 -18.04 -4.67 -16.75
N PHE A 47 -16.80 -4.67 -16.24
CA PHE A 47 -16.51 -4.20 -14.89
C PHE A 47 -16.79 -2.69 -14.75
N PHE A 48 -16.33 -1.90 -15.72
CA PHE A 48 -16.59 -0.47 -15.76
C PHE A 48 -18.09 -0.17 -15.79
N GLY A 49 -18.84 -0.91 -16.62
CA GLY A 49 -20.31 -0.83 -16.67
C GLY A 49 -20.98 -1.17 -15.35
N ASN A 50 -20.56 -2.26 -14.68
CA ASN A 50 -21.12 -2.65 -13.39
C ASN A 50 -20.82 -1.63 -12.29
N TYR A 51 -19.60 -1.08 -12.24
CA TYR A 51 -19.22 -0.08 -11.24
C TYR A 51 -20.00 1.22 -11.44
N VAL A 52 -20.12 1.69 -12.68
CA VAL A 52 -20.93 2.88 -13.01
C VAL A 52 -22.41 2.61 -12.74
N SER A 53 -22.91 1.42 -13.06
CA SER A 53 -24.29 1.01 -12.77
C SER A 53 -24.61 0.95 -11.28
N GLN A 54 -23.65 0.63 -10.42
CA GLN A 54 -23.88 0.52 -8.97
C GLN A 54 -23.72 1.85 -8.25
N ASN A 55 -22.77 2.69 -8.67
CA ASN A 55 -22.40 3.89 -7.92
C ASN A 55 -22.94 5.19 -8.53
N PHE A 56 -23.26 5.20 -9.83
CA PHE A 56 -23.62 6.43 -10.54
C PHE A 56 -24.90 6.31 -11.38
N SER A 57 -25.56 5.14 -11.44
CA SER A 57 -26.75 4.93 -12.28
C SER A 57 -27.90 5.87 -11.93
N ASP A 58 -28.22 6.02 -10.64
CA ASP A 58 -29.31 6.88 -10.19
C ASP A 58 -29.04 8.35 -10.53
N LEU A 59 -27.79 8.79 -10.39
CA LEU A 59 -27.37 10.14 -10.71
C LEU A 59 -27.41 10.41 -12.22
N ILE A 60 -26.88 9.49 -13.02
CA ILE A 60 -26.90 9.58 -14.48
C ILE A 60 -28.34 9.58 -14.98
N LEU A 61 -29.20 8.71 -14.45
CA LEU A 61 -30.61 8.61 -14.83
C LEU A 61 -31.40 9.85 -14.41
N HIS A 62 -31.10 10.44 -13.25
CA HIS A 62 -31.71 11.70 -12.81
C HIS A 62 -31.38 12.86 -13.76
N GLU A 63 -30.11 13.02 -14.12
CA GLU A 63 -29.69 14.06 -15.08
C GLU A 63 -30.22 13.77 -16.48
N MET A 64 -30.30 12.50 -16.90
CA MET A 64 -30.84 12.13 -18.22
C MET A 64 -32.33 12.45 -18.35
N LYS A 65 -33.12 12.24 -17.29
CA LYS A 65 -34.55 12.60 -17.26
C LYS A 65 -34.81 14.10 -17.40
N ALA A 66 -33.84 14.95 -17.05
CA ALA A 66 -33.96 16.40 -17.23
C ALA A 66 -33.86 16.83 -18.71
N PHE A 67 -33.30 15.97 -19.59
CA PHE A 67 -33.14 16.24 -21.02
C PHE A 67 -34.04 15.38 -21.90
N ASP A 68 -34.39 14.17 -21.47
CA ASP A 68 -35.24 13.23 -22.22
C ASP A 68 -36.17 12.48 -21.24
N ALA A 69 -37.41 12.96 -21.12
CA ALA A 69 -38.36 12.51 -20.10
C ALA A 69 -38.80 11.05 -20.28
N ASP A 70 -38.60 10.47 -21.46
CA ASP A 70 -38.98 9.09 -21.79
C ASP A 70 -37.94 8.06 -21.34
N VAL A 71 -36.75 8.49 -20.86
CA VAL A 71 -35.72 7.58 -20.34
C VAL A 71 -36.08 7.10 -18.93
N SER A 72 -36.41 5.82 -18.83
CA SER A 72 -36.80 5.17 -17.58
C SER A 72 -35.71 4.25 -17.01
N ARG A 73 -34.75 3.80 -17.84
CA ARG A 73 -33.69 2.86 -17.45
C ARG A 73 -32.39 3.07 -18.23
N LEU A 74 -31.27 2.67 -17.60
CA LEU A 74 -29.95 2.62 -18.22
C LEU A 74 -29.52 1.18 -18.46
N ASN A 75 -28.92 0.92 -19.61
CA ASN A 75 -28.24 -0.33 -19.93
C ASN A 75 -26.77 -0.04 -20.22
N PHE A 76 -25.85 -0.90 -19.79
CA PHE A 76 -24.41 -0.73 -20.00
C PHE A 76 -23.89 -1.86 -20.87
N GLU A 77 -23.35 -1.53 -22.04
CA GLU A 77 -22.85 -2.51 -23.01
C GLU A 77 -21.38 -2.24 -23.36
N VAL A 78 -20.60 -3.29 -23.56
CA VAL A 78 -19.22 -3.13 -24.05
C VAL A 78 -19.27 -2.88 -25.54
N ALA A 79 -18.59 -1.82 -25.99
CA ALA A 79 -18.49 -1.51 -27.41
C ALA A 79 -17.72 -2.61 -28.16
N ASN A 80 -18.43 -3.60 -28.70
CA ASN A 80 -17.87 -4.53 -29.68
C ASN A 80 -17.65 -3.78 -31.00
N THR A 81 -16.43 -3.35 -31.27
CA THR A 81 -16.00 -2.98 -32.63
C THR A 81 -15.94 -4.23 -33.50
N ALA A 82 -17.11 -4.72 -33.91
CA ALA A 82 -17.26 -5.69 -34.97
C ALA A 82 -18.31 -5.14 -35.95
N THR A 83 -17.86 -4.27 -36.86
CA THR A 83 -18.62 -3.90 -38.05
C THR A 83 -17.82 -4.19 -39.31
N LYS A 84 -18.11 -5.37 -39.87
CA LYS A 84 -18.45 -5.62 -41.27
C LYS A 84 -17.70 -4.81 -42.35
N THR A 85 -16.73 -5.47 -42.98
CA THR A 85 -16.47 -5.27 -44.42
C THR A 85 -16.85 -6.55 -45.17
N SER A 86 -17.78 -6.38 -46.11
CA SER A 86 -18.25 -7.42 -47.01
C SER A 86 -17.22 -7.72 -48.09
N THR A 87 -16.96 -9.00 -48.37
CA THR A 87 -16.46 -9.42 -49.67
C THR A 87 -17.12 -10.72 -50.10
N LYS A 88 -17.67 -10.70 -51.31
CA LYS A 88 -18.34 -11.79 -52.04
C LYS A 88 -17.43 -13.03 -52.18
N PRO A 89 -18.01 -14.23 -52.37
CA PRO A 89 -17.28 -15.47 -52.48
C PRO A 89 -16.68 -15.63 -53.88
N VAL A 90 -15.40 -16.02 -53.95
CA VAL A 90 -14.80 -16.60 -55.15
C VAL A 90 -14.24 -17.97 -54.80
N THR A 91 -14.76 -18.96 -55.49
CA THR A 91 -14.39 -20.37 -55.47
C THR A 91 -13.06 -20.60 -56.20
N ARG A 92 -12.12 -21.37 -55.62
CA ARG A 92 -11.24 -22.38 -56.27
C ARG A 92 -10.21 -22.90 -55.25
N GLN A 93 -10.32 -24.17 -54.88
CA GLN A 93 -9.55 -25.33 -55.36
C GLN A 93 -8.30 -25.64 -54.51
N THR A 94 -8.36 -26.85 -53.98
CA THR A 94 -7.35 -27.74 -53.39
C THR A 94 -5.91 -27.52 -53.85
N ASP A 95 -4.96 -27.51 -52.90
CA ASP A 95 -3.82 -28.45 -52.91
C ASP A 95 -3.05 -28.51 -51.56
N ALA A 96 -2.68 -29.74 -51.22
CA ALA A 96 -1.51 -30.27 -50.50
C ALA A 96 -1.03 -29.73 -49.11
N ILE A 97 -0.98 -30.73 -48.22
CA ILE A 97 -0.35 -30.91 -46.91
C ILE A 97 1.04 -30.26 -46.71
N ALA A 98 1.20 -29.50 -45.61
CA ALA A 98 2.41 -29.40 -44.78
C ALA A 98 2.02 -28.94 -43.35
N PRO A 99 2.67 -29.43 -42.26
CA PRO A 99 2.24 -29.13 -40.90
C PRO A 99 2.67 -27.71 -40.47
N PRO A 100 1.81 -26.91 -39.80
CA PRO A 100 2.24 -25.62 -39.29
C PRO A 100 3.06 -25.82 -38.01
N ARG A 101 4.28 -25.29 -38.03
CA ARG A 101 5.06 -24.95 -36.82
C ARG A 101 4.20 -24.10 -35.88
N SER A 102 4.28 -24.44 -34.60
CA SER A 102 3.60 -23.78 -33.48
C SER A 102 3.82 -22.26 -33.49
N ALA A 103 2.75 -21.52 -33.82
CA ALA A 103 2.65 -20.11 -33.49
C ALA A 103 2.38 -19.99 -31.99
N LYS A 104 3.32 -19.35 -31.30
CA LYS A 104 3.31 -19.08 -29.85
C LYS A 104 2.00 -18.44 -29.42
N ALA A 105 1.44 -18.96 -28.33
CA ALA A 105 0.40 -18.31 -27.55
C ALA A 105 0.95 -17.01 -26.95
N SER A 106 0.78 -15.89 -27.65
CA SER A 106 0.98 -14.55 -27.10
C SER A 106 -0.33 -13.79 -27.25
N ASN A 107 -1.11 -13.70 -26.16
CA ASN A 107 -1.91 -12.51 -25.78
C ASN A 107 -2.94 -12.76 -24.67
N THR A 108 -3.10 -13.97 -24.12
CA THR A 108 -4.03 -14.22 -23.02
C THR A 108 -3.50 -13.78 -21.65
N SER A 109 -2.19 -13.66 -21.45
CA SER A 109 -1.59 -13.25 -20.16
C SER A 109 -1.80 -11.78 -19.80
N SER A 110 -2.07 -10.90 -20.78
CA SER A 110 -2.19 -9.45 -20.59
C SER A 110 -3.45 -9.01 -19.81
N VAL A 111 -4.45 -9.89 -19.67
CA VAL A 111 -5.73 -9.57 -19.01
C VAL A 111 -5.68 -9.87 -17.49
N TYR A 112 -4.69 -10.64 -17.05
CA TYR A 112 -4.67 -11.22 -15.70
C TYR A 112 -3.67 -10.57 -14.75
N THR A 113 -2.60 -9.95 -15.27
CA THR A 113 -1.55 -9.29 -14.49
C THR A 113 -1.89 -7.83 -14.22
N ALA A 114 -1.74 -7.38 -12.97
CA ALA A 114 -1.82 -5.95 -12.68
C ALA A 114 -0.69 -5.21 -13.42
N PRO A 115 -0.97 -4.05 -14.07
CA PRO A 115 0.04 -3.35 -14.87
C PRO A 115 1.24 -3.00 -13.99
N LEU A 116 2.44 -3.34 -14.46
CA LEU A 116 3.67 -3.02 -13.74
C LEU A 116 3.95 -1.52 -13.83
N GLU A 117 4.08 -0.89 -12.67
CA GLU A 117 4.45 0.52 -12.52
C GLU A 117 5.89 0.77 -12.94
N LYS A 118 6.10 1.36 -14.13
CA LYS A 118 7.44 1.65 -14.70
C LYS A 118 8.39 2.42 -13.79
N ARG A 119 7.84 3.20 -12.85
CA ARG A 119 8.60 3.99 -11.87
C ARG A 119 9.22 3.17 -10.74
N PHE A 120 8.82 1.90 -10.59
CA PHE A 120 9.32 1.01 -9.54
C PHE A 120 10.34 0.03 -10.12
N SER A 121 11.59 0.48 -10.23
CA SER A 121 12.73 -0.30 -10.72
C SER A 121 13.82 -0.44 -9.64
N PHE A 122 14.81 -1.31 -9.85
CA PHE A 122 15.95 -1.40 -8.95
C PHE A 122 16.80 -0.12 -8.94
N ASP A 123 16.85 0.60 -10.06
CA ASP A 123 17.64 1.84 -10.20
C ASP A 123 17.04 3.00 -9.38
N THR A 124 15.73 2.97 -9.17
CA THR A 124 15.01 3.99 -8.38
C THR A 124 14.81 3.58 -6.92
N PHE A 125 15.29 2.39 -6.53
CA PHE A 125 15.21 1.89 -5.17
C PHE A 125 16.48 2.26 -4.39
N VAL A 126 16.35 3.17 -3.42
CA VAL A 126 17.47 3.58 -2.58
C VAL A 126 17.76 2.50 -1.53
N VAL A 127 19.01 2.05 -1.51
CA VAL A 127 19.48 1.00 -0.59
C VAL A 127 20.14 1.64 0.62
N GLY A 128 19.80 1.13 1.80
CA GLY A 128 20.46 1.42 3.06
C GLY A 128 20.42 0.21 3.97
N LYS A 129 21.11 0.28 5.11
CA LYS A 129 21.16 -0.81 6.08
C LYS A 129 19.79 -1.41 6.45
N PRO A 130 18.69 -0.63 6.60
CA PRO A 130 17.36 -1.16 6.92
C PRO A 130 16.72 -2.08 5.85
N ASN A 131 17.13 -1.96 4.58
CA ASN A 131 16.51 -2.66 3.45
C ASN A 131 17.51 -3.44 2.56
N GLU A 132 18.79 -3.47 2.95
CA GLU A 132 19.90 -4.07 2.19
C GLU A 132 19.66 -5.56 1.90
N LEU A 133 19.28 -6.34 2.91
CA LEU A 133 19.03 -7.78 2.75
C LEU A 133 17.84 -8.04 1.82
N ALA A 134 16.76 -7.27 1.94
CA ALA A 134 15.59 -7.38 1.08
C ALA A 134 15.93 -7.05 -0.38
N HIS A 135 16.72 -5.99 -0.59
CA HIS A 135 17.20 -5.62 -1.92
C HIS A 135 18.12 -6.69 -2.52
N ALA A 136 19.06 -7.24 -1.74
CA ALA A 136 19.97 -8.30 -2.20
C ALA A 136 19.21 -9.58 -2.57
N ALA A 137 18.27 -10.00 -1.73
CA ALA A 137 17.39 -11.14 -2.00
C ALA A 137 16.53 -10.92 -3.26
N ALA A 138 15.95 -9.73 -3.40
CA ALA A 138 15.18 -9.34 -4.58
C ALA A 138 16.03 -9.38 -5.86
N ARG A 139 17.24 -8.80 -5.85
CA ARG A 139 18.15 -8.87 -7.00
C ARG A 139 18.52 -10.31 -7.35
N ARG A 140 18.78 -11.15 -6.35
CA ARG A 140 19.14 -12.55 -6.58
C ARG A 140 18.01 -13.35 -7.27
N VAL A 141 16.76 -13.11 -6.90
CA VAL A 141 15.59 -13.69 -7.58
C VAL A 141 15.44 -13.11 -8.99
N ALA A 142 15.64 -11.80 -9.14
CA ALA A 142 15.50 -11.07 -10.40
C ALA A 142 16.55 -11.45 -11.47
N GLU A 143 17.71 -11.99 -11.08
CA GLU A 143 18.68 -12.57 -12.01
C GLU A 143 18.10 -13.74 -12.83
N GLY A 144 17.02 -14.36 -12.35
CA GLY A 144 16.32 -15.46 -13.02
C GLY A 144 17.13 -16.77 -13.08
N GLY A 145 18.25 -16.85 -12.37
CA GLY A 145 19.04 -18.08 -12.22
C GLY A 145 18.46 -19.02 -11.17
N PRO A 146 19.10 -20.18 -10.94
CA PRO A 146 18.75 -21.05 -9.83
C PRO A 146 18.89 -20.31 -8.49
N VAL A 147 17.78 -20.24 -7.75
CA VAL A 147 17.74 -19.70 -6.39
C VAL A 147 17.60 -20.86 -5.41
N THR A 148 18.34 -20.81 -4.31
CA THR A 148 18.34 -21.85 -3.27
C THR A 148 17.13 -21.74 -2.32
N PHE A 149 16.31 -20.71 -2.50
CA PHE A 149 15.15 -20.42 -1.67
C PHE A 149 13.92 -20.17 -2.53
N ASN A 150 12.82 -20.81 -2.17
CA ASN A 150 11.50 -20.59 -2.75
C ASN A 150 10.46 -20.95 -1.68
N PRO A 151 9.55 -20.03 -1.28
CA PRO A 151 9.31 -18.70 -1.82
C PRO A 151 10.32 -17.64 -1.32
N LEU A 152 10.32 -16.46 -1.96
CA LEU A 152 10.82 -15.23 -1.34
C LEU A 152 9.66 -14.53 -0.64
N PHE A 153 9.74 -14.36 0.67
CA PHE A 153 8.72 -13.69 1.48
C PHE A 153 9.25 -12.36 2.03
N LEU A 154 8.70 -11.25 1.55
CA LEU A 154 9.06 -9.89 1.95
C LEU A 154 8.03 -9.34 2.95
N TYR A 155 8.43 -8.95 4.14
CA TYR A 155 7.49 -8.38 5.10
C TYR A 155 7.99 -7.11 5.78
N GLY A 156 7.07 -6.34 6.33
CA GLY A 156 7.38 -5.11 7.04
C GLY A 156 6.18 -4.16 7.03
N GLY A 157 6.29 -3.06 7.78
CA GLY A 157 5.26 -2.05 7.87
C GLY A 157 4.86 -1.40 6.52
N VAL A 158 3.86 -0.53 6.59
CA VAL A 158 3.36 0.20 5.42
C VAL A 158 4.45 1.13 4.88
N GLY A 159 4.61 1.18 3.56
CA GLY A 159 5.50 2.15 2.92
C GLY A 159 6.99 1.93 3.19
N LEU A 160 7.43 0.68 3.33
CA LEU A 160 8.87 0.34 3.46
C LEU A 160 9.51 -0.16 2.17
N GLY A 161 8.77 -0.21 1.06
CA GLY A 161 9.32 -0.58 -0.26
C GLY A 161 9.01 -2.00 -0.75
N LYS A 162 8.16 -2.78 -0.04
CA LYS A 162 7.73 -4.13 -0.46
C LYS A 162 7.22 -4.17 -1.91
N THR A 163 6.18 -3.38 -2.19
CA THR A 163 5.58 -3.28 -3.52
C THR A 163 6.59 -2.78 -4.56
N HIS A 164 7.51 -1.87 -4.19
CA HIS A 164 8.55 -1.40 -5.10
C HIS A 164 9.50 -2.55 -5.49
N LEU A 165 10.02 -3.31 -4.52
CA LEU A 165 10.87 -4.46 -4.78
C LEU A 165 10.16 -5.52 -5.64
N MET A 166 8.88 -5.79 -5.37
CA MET A 166 8.10 -6.72 -6.19
C MET A 166 8.02 -6.28 -7.66
N HIS A 167 7.73 -5.01 -7.90
CA HIS A 167 7.71 -4.48 -9.26
C HIS A 167 9.08 -4.49 -9.93
N ALA A 168 10.14 -4.15 -9.17
CA ALA A 168 11.51 -4.16 -9.67
C ALA A 168 11.95 -5.58 -10.09
N ILE A 169 11.61 -6.61 -9.29
CA ILE A 169 11.86 -8.02 -9.65
C ILE A 169 11.12 -8.38 -10.94
N ALA A 170 9.82 -8.05 -11.03
CA ALA A 170 9.00 -8.38 -12.19
C ALA A 170 9.55 -7.73 -13.48
N GLN A 171 9.93 -6.46 -13.41
CA GLN A 171 10.50 -5.73 -14.55
C GLN A 171 11.83 -6.31 -15.00
N GLU A 172 12.75 -6.57 -14.06
CA GLU A 172 14.07 -7.12 -14.38
C GLU A 172 13.95 -8.53 -14.99
N LEU A 173 13.04 -9.37 -14.47
CA LEU A 173 12.76 -10.69 -15.03
C LEU A 173 12.21 -10.60 -16.45
N GLN A 174 11.25 -9.70 -16.70
CA GLN A 174 10.70 -9.49 -18.05
C GLN A 174 11.73 -8.91 -19.02
N ALA A 175 12.64 -8.05 -18.55
CA ALA A 175 13.70 -7.49 -19.37
C ALA A 175 14.77 -8.54 -19.73
N ARG A 176 15.18 -9.38 -18.78
CA ARG A 176 16.22 -10.40 -18.97
C ARG A 176 15.72 -11.65 -19.68
N LYS A 177 14.48 -12.05 -19.39
CA LYS A 177 13.86 -13.28 -19.89
C LYS A 177 12.43 -12.98 -20.35
N PRO A 178 12.27 -12.35 -21.53
CA PRO A 178 10.97 -11.95 -22.06
C PRO A 178 9.99 -13.12 -22.30
N GLU A 179 10.51 -14.35 -22.32
CA GLU A 179 9.72 -15.58 -22.44
C GLU A 179 9.03 -16.01 -21.14
N LEU A 180 9.43 -15.48 -19.98
CA LEU A 180 8.84 -15.86 -18.70
C LEU A 180 7.44 -15.28 -18.53
N ASN A 181 6.50 -16.16 -18.15
CA ASN A 181 5.17 -15.75 -17.74
C ASN A 181 5.17 -15.28 -16.29
N VAL A 182 5.35 -13.97 -16.08
CA VAL A 182 5.32 -13.33 -14.76
C VAL A 182 3.91 -12.81 -14.44
N LEU A 183 3.31 -13.33 -13.37
CA LEU A 183 1.99 -12.93 -12.89
C LEU A 183 2.11 -12.19 -11.55
N TYR A 184 1.82 -10.88 -11.58
CA TYR A 184 1.73 -10.03 -10.40
C TYR A 184 0.27 -9.65 -10.11
N LEU A 185 -0.14 -9.84 -8.85
CA LEU A 185 -1.45 -9.44 -8.35
C LEU A 185 -1.44 -9.23 -6.83
N SER A 186 -2.44 -8.50 -6.32
CA SER A 186 -2.68 -8.45 -4.87
C SER A 186 -3.44 -9.71 -4.40
N ALA A 187 -3.32 -10.02 -3.11
CA ALA A 187 -4.11 -11.06 -2.46
C ALA A 187 -5.62 -10.83 -2.58
N GLU A 188 -6.07 -9.57 -2.54
CA GLU A 188 -7.47 -9.21 -2.78
C GLU A 188 -7.90 -9.53 -4.23
N GLN A 189 -7.03 -9.26 -5.21
CA GLN A 189 -7.29 -9.62 -6.61
C GLN A 189 -7.35 -11.15 -6.79
N PHE A 190 -6.48 -11.90 -6.11
CA PHE A 190 -6.54 -13.36 -6.10
C PHE A 190 -7.89 -13.86 -5.56
N MET A 191 -8.30 -13.35 -4.40
CA MET A 191 -9.58 -13.66 -3.77
C MET A 191 -10.76 -13.32 -4.69
N TYR A 192 -10.77 -12.11 -5.28
CA TYR A 192 -11.81 -11.68 -6.19
C TYR A 192 -11.94 -12.62 -7.40
N ARG A 193 -10.81 -12.96 -8.03
CA ARG A 193 -10.79 -13.87 -9.19
C ARG A 193 -11.27 -15.27 -8.82
N PHE A 194 -10.91 -15.75 -7.63
CA PHE A 194 -11.39 -17.05 -7.11
C PHE A 194 -12.91 -17.05 -6.92
N VAL A 195 -13.45 -16.03 -6.24
CA VAL A 195 -14.90 -15.88 -6.04
C VAL A 195 -15.65 -15.76 -7.38
N GLN A 196 -15.09 -15.02 -8.33
CA GLN A 196 -15.67 -14.89 -9.67
C GLN A 196 -15.67 -16.24 -10.41
N ALA A 197 -14.57 -16.99 -10.37
CA ALA A 197 -14.48 -18.30 -10.99
C ALA A 197 -15.44 -19.33 -10.38
N LEU A 198 -15.68 -19.26 -9.06
CA LEU A 198 -16.70 -20.05 -8.39
C LEU A 198 -18.10 -19.70 -8.88
N ARG A 199 -18.44 -18.40 -8.95
CA ARG A 199 -19.73 -17.91 -9.40
C ARG A 199 -20.02 -18.29 -10.86
N ASP A 200 -19.03 -18.12 -11.72
CA ASP A 200 -19.15 -18.36 -13.17
C ASP A 200 -18.93 -19.85 -13.54
N ARG A 201 -18.66 -20.72 -12.55
CA ARG A 201 -18.33 -22.15 -12.72
C ARG A 201 -17.11 -22.39 -13.62
N LYS A 202 -16.14 -21.48 -13.58
CA LYS A 202 -14.89 -21.49 -14.38
C LYS A 202 -13.65 -21.77 -13.51
N MET A 203 -13.76 -22.73 -12.59
CA MET A 203 -12.66 -23.08 -11.68
C MET A 203 -11.45 -23.68 -12.40
N MET A 204 -11.65 -24.35 -13.54
CA MET A 204 -10.53 -24.89 -14.32
C MET A 204 -9.73 -23.77 -14.97
N ASP A 205 -10.40 -22.80 -15.61
CA ASP A 205 -9.76 -21.62 -16.19
C ASP A 205 -8.94 -20.85 -15.14
N PHE A 206 -9.51 -20.68 -13.93
CA PHE A 206 -8.78 -20.08 -12.81
C PHE A 206 -7.49 -20.85 -12.50
N LYS A 207 -7.57 -22.17 -12.31
CA LYS A 207 -6.40 -23.01 -12.00
C LYS A 207 -5.36 -22.96 -13.11
N GLU A 208 -5.78 -22.98 -14.37
CA GLU A 208 -4.88 -22.90 -15.51
C GLU A 208 -4.09 -21.58 -15.51
N ILE A 209 -4.77 -20.44 -15.31
CA ILE A 209 -4.11 -19.13 -15.25
C ILE A 209 -3.03 -19.08 -14.17
N PHE A 210 -3.31 -19.61 -12.97
CA PHE A 210 -2.37 -19.50 -11.85
C PHE A 210 -1.31 -20.59 -11.81
N ARG A 211 -1.53 -21.76 -12.41
CA ARG A 211 -0.61 -22.91 -12.35
C ARG A 211 0.29 -23.05 -13.58
N THR A 212 0.08 -22.24 -14.63
CA THR A 212 0.90 -22.23 -15.84
C THR A 212 1.98 -21.14 -15.85
N VAL A 213 2.00 -20.27 -14.84
CA VAL A 213 2.97 -19.17 -14.73
C VAL A 213 4.36 -19.69 -14.38
N ASP A 214 5.38 -18.95 -14.80
CA ASP A 214 6.76 -19.23 -14.41
C ASP A 214 7.10 -18.55 -13.08
N VAL A 215 6.47 -17.41 -12.82
CA VAL A 215 6.68 -16.61 -11.61
C VAL A 215 5.32 -16.11 -11.11
N LEU A 216 4.97 -16.48 -9.86
CA LEU A 216 3.80 -15.97 -9.16
C LEU A 216 4.21 -14.95 -8.10
N MET A 217 3.64 -13.75 -8.17
CA MET A 217 3.93 -12.64 -7.26
C MET A 217 2.65 -12.16 -6.59
N VAL A 218 2.52 -12.37 -5.28
CA VAL A 218 1.30 -12.02 -4.51
C VAL A 218 1.61 -10.95 -3.47
N ASP A 219 1.06 -9.76 -3.68
CA ASP A 219 1.23 -8.61 -2.77
C ASP A 219 0.19 -8.65 -1.64
N ASP A 220 0.60 -8.27 -0.43
CA ASP A 220 -0.24 -8.13 0.77
C ASP A 220 -1.05 -9.40 1.13
N VAL A 221 -0.37 -10.55 1.28
CA VAL A 221 -1.01 -11.85 1.57
C VAL A 221 -1.84 -11.87 2.85
N GLN A 222 -1.65 -10.93 3.78
CA GLN A 222 -2.49 -10.80 4.98
C GLN A 222 -3.99 -10.66 4.66
N PHE A 223 -4.38 -10.22 3.46
CA PHE A 223 -5.79 -10.07 3.08
C PHE A 223 -6.53 -11.39 2.83
N ILE A 224 -5.85 -12.53 2.70
CA ILE A 224 -6.53 -13.85 2.65
C ILE A 224 -6.84 -14.43 4.03
N ALA A 225 -6.32 -13.83 5.10
CA ALA A 225 -6.53 -14.30 6.45
C ALA A 225 -8.04 -14.31 6.82
N GLY A 226 -8.48 -15.38 7.48
CA GLY A 226 -9.89 -15.60 7.83
C GLY A 226 -10.80 -15.89 6.62
N LYS A 227 -10.24 -16.19 5.44
CA LYS A 227 -10.99 -16.58 4.23
C LYS A 227 -10.69 -18.03 3.83
N ASP A 228 -11.21 -18.98 4.60
CA ASP A 228 -10.86 -20.42 4.54
C ASP A 228 -10.80 -20.99 3.11
N SER A 229 -11.85 -20.78 2.30
CA SER A 229 -11.89 -21.28 0.91
C SER A 229 -10.82 -20.66 0.00
N THR A 230 -10.47 -19.39 0.24
CA THR A 230 -9.42 -18.69 -0.51
C THR A 230 -8.04 -19.14 -0.06
N GLN A 231 -7.85 -19.35 1.25
CA GLN A 231 -6.60 -19.90 1.82
C GLN A 231 -6.32 -21.31 1.28
N GLU A 232 -7.36 -22.15 1.19
CA GLU A 232 -7.26 -23.49 0.64
C GLU A 232 -6.85 -23.48 -0.84
N GLU A 233 -7.50 -22.69 -1.69
CA GLU A 233 -7.10 -22.62 -3.11
C GLU A 233 -5.72 -21.97 -3.29
N PHE A 234 -5.37 -20.97 -2.47
CA PHE A 234 -4.02 -20.42 -2.44
C PHE A 234 -2.98 -21.48 -2.08
N PHE A 235 -3.24 -22.30 -1.06
CA PHE A 235 -2.37 -23.41 -0.66
C PHE A 235 -2.16 -24.42 -1.79
N HIS A 236 -3.23 -24.81 -2.49
CA HIS A 236 -3.13 -25.74 -3.62
C HIS A 236 -2.40 -25.14 -4.83
N THR A 237 -2.63 -23.86 -5.12
CA THR A 237 -1.92 -23.14 -6.17
C THR A 237 -0.44 -23.04 -5.85
N PHE A 238 -0.11 -22.69 -4.61
CA PHE A 238 1.26 -22.59 -4.12
C PHE A 238 2.02 -23.89 -4.35
N ASN A 239 1.49 -25.04 -3.90
CA ASN A 239 2.27 -26.26 -4.02
C ASN A 239 2.25 -26.93 -5.39
N ALA A 240 1.22 -26.69 -6.22
CA ALA A 240 1.30 -26.99 -7.65
C ALA A 240 2.46 -26.25 -8.35
N LEU A 241 2.75 -25.00 -7.96
CA LEU A 241 3.85 -24.22 -8.52
C LEU A 241 5.22 -24.64 -7.96
N VAL A 242 5.31 -24.92 -6.66
CA VAL A 242 6.54 -25.43 -6.05
C VAL A 242 6.95 -26.77 -6.66
N ASP A 243 6.02 -27.70 -6.84
CA ASP A 243 6.29 -29.03 -7.42
C ASP A 243 6.79 -28.92 -8.87
N GLN A 244 6.43 -27.84 -9.57
CA GLN A 244 6.89 -27.52 -10.93
C GLN A 244 8.16 -26.65 -10.97
N ASN A 245 8.81 -26.41 -9.83
CA ASN A 245 9.96 -25.51 -9.69
C ASN A 245 9.70 -24.08 -10.21
N LYS A 246 8.46 -23.60 -10.10
CA LYS A 246 8.10 -22.21 -10.44
C LYS A 246 8.44 -21.27 -9.30
N GLN A 247 8.82 -20.03 -9.62
CA GLN A 247 9.24 -19.06 -8.61
C GLN A 247 8.01 -18.43 -7.94
N ILE A 248 8.03 -18.33 -6.61
CA ILE A 248 6.99 -17.68 -5.83
C ILE A 248 7.59 -16.53 -5.03
N ILE A 249 6.96 -15.34 -5.12
CA ILE A 249 7.33 -14.14 -4.38
C ILE A 249 6.09 -13.62 -3.68
N ILE A 250 6.17 -13.37 -2.39
CA ILE A 250 5.03 -12.98 -1.56
C ILE A 250 5.43 -11.79 -0.72
N SER A 251 4.50 -10.85 -0.52
CA SER A 251 4.67 -9.79 0.46
C SER A 251 3.61 -9.83 1.57
N ALA A 252 3.95 -9.27 2.74
CA ALA A 252 3.02 -9.10 3.85
C ALA A 252 3.31 -7.86 4.70
N ASP A 253 2.36 -7.44 5.53
CA ASP A 253 2.58 -6.40 6.54
C ASP A 253 3.36 -6.88 7.77
N ARG A 254 3.50 -8.20 7.96
CA ARG A 254 4.13 -8.86 9.12
C ARG A 254 4.66 -10.26 8.77
N ALA A 255 5.45 -10.85 9.66
CA ALA A 255 5.99 -12.19 9.48
C ALA A 255 4.89 -13.25 9.39
N PRO A 256 5.10 -14.40 8.72
CA PRO A 256 4.07 -15.43 8.56
C PRO A 256 3.45 -15.91 9.88
N SER A 257 4.26 -16.04 10.94
CA SER A 257 3.82 -16.45 12.28
C SER A 257 2.83 -15.46 12.92
N ASP A 258 2.92 -14.19 12.55
CA ASP A 258 2.19 -13.09 13.20
C ASP A 258 0.89 -12.74 12.46
N ILE A 259 0.65 -13.36 11.30
CA ILE A 259 -0.60 -13.25 10.56
C ILE A 259 -1.67 -14.06 11.30
N LYS A 260 -2.57 -13.33 11.97
CA LYS A 260 -3.75 -13.89 12.63
C LYS A 260 -4.68 -14.51 11.59
N ASP A 261 -5.38 -15.57 11.96
CA ASP A 261 -6.41 -16.22 11.12
C ASP A 261 -5.88 -16.78 9.78
N LEU A 262 -4.56 -16.93 9.65
CA LEU A 262 -3.92 -17.65 8.56
C LEU A 262 -3.66 -19.11 9.00
N GLU A 263 -4.05 -20.08 8.17
CA GLU A 263 -3.91 -21.50 8.45
C GLU A 263 -2.44 -21.93 8.64
N ASP A 264 -2.19 -22.82 9.60
CA ASP A 264 -0.82 -23.26 9.95
C ASP A 264 -0.08 -23.91 8.77
N ARG A 265 -0.82 -24.63 7.91
CA ARG A 265 -0.24 -25.20 6.69
C ARG A 265 0.24 -24.13 5.72
N VAL A 266 -0.46 -23.00 5.61
CA VAL A 266 -0.05 -21.88 4.76
C VAL A 266 1.16 -21.19 5.39
N LYS A 267 1.13 -20.91 6.69
CA LYS A 267 2.28 -20.34 7.43
C LYS A 267 3.56 -21.14 7.21
N SER A 268 3.48 -22.47 7.37
CA SER A 268 4.61 -23.38 7.17
C SER A 268 5.19 -23.28 5.75
N ARG A 269 4.34 -23.16 4.72
CA ARG A 269 4.78 -22.96 3.32
C ARG A 269 5.42 -21.60 3.08
N LEU A 270 4.91 -20.54 3.70
CA LEU A 270 5.52 -19.22 3.59
C LEU A 270 6.91 -19.17 4.26
N GLN A 271 7.12 -19.99 5.29
CA GLN A 271 8.37 -20.07 6.05
C GLN A 271 9.43 -21.01 5.45
N CYS A 272 9.08 -21.88 4.50
CA CYS A 272 10.03 -22.88 3.98
C CYS A 272 11.10 -22.30 3.03
N GLY A 273 10.93 -21.05 2.60
CA GLY A 273 11.86 -20.33 1.73
C GLY A 273 12.70 -19.30 2.48
N LEU A 274 12.92 -18.14 1.85
CA LEU A 274 13.64 -17.02 2.45
C LEU A 274 12.64 -15.97 2.94
N VAL A 275 12.63 -15.74 4.25
CA VAL A 275 11.80 -14.73 4.92
C VAL A 275 12.67 -13.52 5.25
N VAL A 276 12.36 -12.36 4.66
CA VAL A 276 13.15 -11.14 4.80
C VAL A 276 12.28 -9.99 5.29
N ASP A 277 12.73 -9.31 6.33
CA ASP A 277 12.14 -8.07 6.83
C ASP A 277 12.68 -6.83 6.13
N LEU A 278 11.77 -5.88 5.93
CA LEU A 278 12.09 -4.49 5.66
C LEU A 278 11.89 -3.71 6.95
N HIS A 279 12.96 -3.07 7.41
CA HIS A 279 12.95 -2.29 8.64
C HIS A 279 12.52 -0.84 8.38
N PRO A 280 12.04 -0.12 9.42
CA PRO A 280 11.84 1.31 9.35
C PRO A 280 13.10 2.04 8.84
N THR A 281 12.90 2.99 7.94
CA THR A 281 13.99 3.76 7.34
C THR A 281 14.70 4.62 8.38
N ASP A 282 16.03 4.67 8.37
CA ASP A 282 16.81 5.63 9.15
C ASP A 282 16.84 7.01 8.46
N TYR A 283 17.50 7.99 9.09
CA TYR A 283 17.60 9.34 8.55
C TYR A 283 18.31 9.37 7.19
N GLU A 284 19.44 8.66 7.08
CA GLU A 284 20.27 8.63 5.86
C GLU A 284 19.49 8.07 4.68
N LEU A 285 18.77 6.95 4.88
CA LEU A 285 17.93 6.35 3.86
C LEU A 285 16.77 7.27 3.46
N ARG A 286 16.11 7.95 4.41
CA ARG A 286 15.05 8.92 4.09
C ARG A 286 15.57 10.09 3.26
N LEU A 287 16.75 10.63 3.61
CA LEU A 287 17.37 11.70 2.86
C LEU A 287 17.75 11.25 1.44
N GLY A 288 18.36 10.07 1.30
CA GLY A 288 18.70 9.50 -0.01
C GLY A 288 17.46 9.26 -0.89
N ILE A 289 16.35 8.79 -0.30
CA ILE A 289 15.07 8.65 -1.00
C ILE A 289 14.59 10.02 -1.50
N LEU A 290 14.58 11.04 -0.65
CA LEU A 290 14.17 12.39 -1.06
C LEU A 290 15.03 12.95 -2.19
N GLN A 291 16.35 12.81 -2.10
CA GLN A 291 17.30 13.26 -3.13
C GLN A 291 17.02 12.56 -4.48
N THR A 292 16.91 11.23 -4.47
CA THR A 292 16.59 10.45 -5.67
C THR A 292 15.25 10.89 -6.29
N LYS A 293 14.23 11.17 -5.46
CA LYS A 293 12.94 11.66 -5.95
C LYS A 293 13.02 13.06 -6.54
N VAL A 294 13.78 13.97 -5.92
CA VAL A 294 14.01 15.32 -6.45
C VAL A 294 14.67 15.23 -7.84
N GLU A 295 15.67 14.37 -8.01
CA GLU A 295 16.33 14.15 -9.30
C GLU A 295 15.36 13.65 -10.37
N VAL A 296 14.54 12.65 -10.06
CA VAL A 296 13.51 12.14 -10.97
C VAL A 296 12.49 13.23 -11.32
N HIS A 297 12.08 14.04 -10.34
CA HIS A 297 11.08 15.10 -10.55
C HIS A 297 11.62 16.34 -11.26
N ARG A 298 12.92 16.66 -11.14
CA ARG A 298 13.54 17.78 -11.87
C ARG A 298 13.39 17.63 -13.38
N ALA A 299 13.35 16.41 -13.90
CA ALA A 299 13.08 16.16 -15.31
C ALA A 299 11.67 16.62 -15.75
N SER A 300 10.70 16.58 -14.84
CA SER A 300 9.31 17.00 -15.08
C SER A 300 9.04 18.45 -14.69
N TYR A 301 9.84 19.03 -13.79
CA TYR A 301 9.67 20.38 -13.25
C TYR A 301 10.99 21.17 -13.31
N PRO A 302 11.42 21.63 -14.50
CA PRO A 302 12.71 22.28 -14.68
C PRO A 302 12.82 23.67 -14.00
N GLU A 303 11.70 24.34 -13.77
CA GLU A 303 11.65 25.65 -13.11
C GLU A 303 11.61 25.55 -11.57
N LEU A 304 11.60 24.34 -11.03
CA LEU A 304 11.48 24.13 -9.60
C LEU A 304 12.77 24.53 -8.88
N ALA A 305 12.70 25.60 -8.10
CA ALA A 305 13.76 26.02 -7.19
C ALA A 305 13.42 25.60 -5.75
N MET A 306 14.41 25.11 -5.01
CA MET A 306 14.30 24.69 -3.61
C MET A 306 15.50 25.23 -2.83
N ASP A 307 15.26 25.71 -1.61
CA ASP A 307 16.33 26.09 -0.67
C ASP A 307 17.05 24.87 -0.08
N ASP A 308 18.33 25.06 0.25
CA ASP A 308 19.12 24.07 0.98
C ASP A 308 18.50 23.80 2.37
N GLY A 309 18.63 22.57 2.88
CA GLY A 309 18.13 22.21 4.22
C GLY A 309 16.68 21.71 4.25
N ILE A 310 15.90 21.87 3.17
CA ILE A 310 14.49 21.42 3.13
C ILE A 310 14.40 19.90 3.15
N LEU A 311 15.25 19.21 2.39
CA LEU A 311 15.22 17.75 2.36
C LEU A 311 15.64 17.16 3.71
N GLU A 312 16.66 17.75 4.33
CA GLU A 312 17.13 17.41 5.66
C GLU A 312 16.03 17.63 6.70
N PHE A 313 15.31 18.75 6.60
CA PHE A 313 14.16 19.04 7.46
C PHE A 313 13.05 17.99 7.30
N LEU A 314 12.67 17.65 6.06
CA LEU A 314 11.65 16.62 5.80
C LEU A 314 12.09 15.25 6.31
N ALA A 315 13.34 14.84 6.04
CA ALA A 315 13.91 13.58 6.50
C ALA A 315 13.96 13.50 8.03
N HIS A 316 14.13 14.64 8.71
CA HIS A 316 14.13 14.69 10.17
C HIS A 316 12.71 14.65 10.76
N ARG A 317 11.76 15.41 10.20
CA ARG A 317 10.41 15.58 10.76
C ARG A 317 9.43 14.47 10.35
N ILE A 318 9.63 13.82 9.22
CA ILE A 318 8.72 12.78 8.69
C ILE A 318 9.41 11.41 8.77
N SER A 319 9.18 10.71 9.88
CA SER A 319 9.83 9.41 10.17
C SER A 319 8.86 8.21 10.12
N THR A 320 7.58 8.43 9.85
CA THR A 320 6.52 7.41 9.99
C THR A 320 6.58 6.34 8.92
N ASN A 321 6.58 6.72 7.64
CA ASN A 321 6.80 5.81 6.51
C ASN A 321 7.18 6.59 5.23
N VAL A 322 7.76 5.88 4.26
CA VAL A 322 8.24 6.49 3.00
C VAL A 322 7.09 7.05 2.17
N ARG A 323 5.88 6.48 2.23
CA ARG A 323 4.72 7.00 1.48
C ARG A 323 4.32 8.41 1.93
N VAL A 324 4.33 8.68 3.24
CA VAL A 324 4.06 10.02 3.79
C VAL A 324 5.17 10.99 3.40
N LEU A 325 6.43 10.54 3.46
CA LEU A 325 7.60 11.33 3.07
C LEU A 325 7.55 11.74 1.59
N GLU A 326 7.30 10.77 0.70
CA GLU A 326 7.14 11.03 -0.74
C GLU A 326 5.90 11.89 -1.04
N GLY A 327 4.80 11.67 -0.31
CA GLY A 327 3.59 12.46 -0.45
C GLY A 327 3.79 13.93 -0.05
N ALA A 328 4.56 14.18 1.01
CA ALA A 328 4.93 15.53 1.43
C ALA A 328 5.78 16.24 0.37
N LEU A 329 6.81 15.57 -0.16
CA LEU A 329 7.65 16.12 -1.22
C LEU A 329 6.83 16.43 -2.49
N THR A 330 5.97 15.49 -2.90
CA THR A 330 5.09 15.66 -4.07
C THR A 330 4.15 16.86 -3.89
N ARG A 331 3.63 17.05 -2.68
CA ARG A 331 2.76 18.19 -2.36
C ARG A 331 3.50 19.52 -2.47
N LEU A 332 4.74 19.59 -1.97
CA LEU A 332 5.58 20.79 -2.12
C LEU A 332 5.86 21.09 -3.60
N PHE A 333 6.21 20.09 -4.40
CA PHE A 333 6.43 20.26 -5.83
C PHE A 333 5.18 20.77 -6.55
N ALA A 334 4.03 20.17 -6.27
CA ALA A 334 2.76 20.60 -6.85
C ALA A 334 2.44 22.05 -6.48
N PHE A 335 2.59 22.43 -5.21
CA PHE A 335 2.30 23.80 -4.77
C PHE A 335 3.26 24.81 -5.41
N ALA A 336 4.56 24.54 -5.36
CA ALA A 336 5.58 25.41 -5.95
C ALA A 336 5.37 25.61 -7.45
N SER A 337 5.06 24.52 -8.17
CA SER A 337 4.77 24.56 -9.61
C SER A 337 3.49 25.33 -9.93
N LEU A 338 2.44 25.25 -9.09
CA LEU A 338 1.17 25.92 -9.34
C LEU A 338 1.21 27.41 -8.98
N VAL A 339 1.92 27.78 -7.91
CA VAL A 339 1.99 29.16 -7.41
C VAL A 339 3.18 29.92 -8.01
N GLY A 340 4.12 29.22 -8.64
CA GLY A 340 5.33 29.82 -9.22
C GLY A 340 6.26 30.37 -8.15
N ARG A 341 6.32 29.72 -6.99
CA ARG A 341 7.18 30.11 -5.86
C ARG A 341 8.29 29.10 -5.65
N LYS A 342 9.44 29.60 -5.19
CA LYS A 342 10.52 28.77 -4.67
C LYS A 342 10.01 28.00 -3.45
N ILE A 343 10.49 26.76 -3.28
CA ILE A 343 10.27 26.03 -2.04
C ILE A 343 11.27 26.54 -1.01
N ASP A 344 10.77 27.30 -0.04
CA ASP A 344 11.49 27.78 1.14
C ASP A 344 10.92 27.12 2.42
N MET A 345 11.51 27.44 3.58
CA MET A 345 11.08 26.86 4.85
C MET A 345 9.66 27.31 5.25
N ASP A 346 9.31 28.57 4.98
CA ASP A 346 8.00 29.13 5.30
C ASP A 346 6.90 28.40 4.53
N LEU A 347 7.07 28.25 3.21
CA LEU A 347 6.17 27.47 2.37
C LEU A 347 6.07 26.02 2.85
N THR A 348 7.20 25.43 3.23
CA THR A 348 7.25 24.04 3.69
C THR A 348 6.41 23.84 4.95
N GLN A 349 6.53 24.74 5.93
CA GLN A 349 5.77 24.67 7.17
C GLN A 349 4.28 24.91 6.94
N ASP A 350 3.92 25.88 6.11
CA ASP A 350 2.52 26.21 5.81
C ASP A 350 1.83 25.07 5.03
N CYS A 351 2.48 24.54 3.99
CA CYS A 351 1.91 23.52 3.11
C CYS A 351 1.80 22.13 3.76
N LEU A 352 2.68 21.84 4.72
CA LEU A 352 2.78 20.53 5.38
C LEU A 352 2.37 20.56 6.85
N ALA A 353 1.72 21.62 7.34
CA ALA A 353 1.36 21.75 8.74
C ALA A 353 0.58 20.53 9.28
N ASP A 354 -0.34 19.97 8.50
CA ASP A 354 -1.10 18.76 8.81
C ASP A 354 -0.21 17.50 8.87
N VAL A 355 0.67 17.32 7.88
CA VAL A 355 1.57 16.16 7.78
C VAL A 355 2.62 16.18 8.89
N LEU A 356 3.18 17.36 9.17
CA LEU A 356 4.17 17.57 10.22
C LEU A 356 3.55 17.31 11.60
N ARG A 357 2.35 17.82 11.87
CA ARG A 357 1.61 17.52 13.12
C ARG A 357 1.27 16.05 13.27
N ALA A 358 0.91 15.38 12.17
CA ALA A 358 0.63 13.93 12.19
C ALA A 358 1.90 13.08 12.35
N SER A 359 3.05 13.59 11.92
CA SER A 359 4.35 12.92 11.98
C SER A 359 5.13 13.20 13.27
N GLU A 360 4.68 14.15 14.10
CA GLU A 360 5.23 14.34 15.44
C GLU A 360 5.15 13.03 16.22
N ARG A 361 6.32 12.46 16.53
CA ARG A 361 6.48 11.21 17.28
C ARG A 361 5.70 11.31 18.58
N LYS A 362 4.61 10.57 18.68
CA LYS A 362 3.88 10.43 19.94
C LYS A 362 4.65 9.47 20.84
N ILE A 363 5.26 10.00 21.88
CA ILE A 363 5.94 9.22 22.90
C ILE A 363 4.91 8.25 23.50
N THR A 364 5.27 6.96 23.55
CA THR A 364 4.38 5.90 24.05
C THR A 364 4.62 5.64 25.54
N VAL A 365 3.61 5.09 26.23
CA VAL A 365 3.75 4.73 27.65
C VAL A 365 4.81 3.63 27.81
N GLU A 366 4.87 2.69 26.88
CA GLU A 366 5.83 1.58 26.86
C GLU A 366 7.27 2.07 26.71
N GLU A 367 7.49 3.08 25.87
CA GLU A 367 8.78 3.70 25.65
C GLU A 367 9.27 4.46 26.88
N ILE A 368 8.38 5.23 27.52
CA ILE A 368 8.66 5.88 28.80
C ILE A 368 9.02 4.83 29.85
N GLN A 369 8.22 3.76 29.97
CA GLN A 369 8.49 2.70 30.93
C GLN A 369 9.85 2.06 30.70
N ARG A 370 10.24 1.80 29.44
CA ARG A 370 11.54 1.24 29.09
C ARG A 370 12.67 2.19 29.46
N LYS A 371 12.64 3.43 28.98
CA LYS A 371 13.69 4.43 29.24
C LYS A 371 13.88 4.70 30.73
N VAL A 372 12.80 4.80 31.50
CA VAL A 372 12.87 4.99 32.95
C VAL A 372 13.38 3.72 33.64
N SER A 373 13.01 2.53 33.16
CA SER A 373 13.53 1.26 33.70
C SER A 373 15.03 1.15 33.49
N ASP A 374 15.52 1.52 32.31
CA ASP A 374 16.95 1.51 31.96
C ASP A 374 17.74 2.52 32.80
N HIS A 375 17.23 3.75 32.95
CA HIS A 375 17.88 4.81 33.76
C HIS A 375 18.04 4.42 35.22
N TYR A 376 17.00 3.87 35.83
CA TYR A 376 17.03 3.44 37.24
C TYR A 376 17.54 2.02 37.44
N ASN A 377 17.99 1.35 36.37
CA ASN A 377 18.48 -0.02 36.37
C ASN A 377 17.52 -1.03 37.04
N ILE A 378 16.23 -0.93 36.70
CA ILE A 378 15.18 -1.86 37.17
C ILE A 378 14.59 -2.64 36.00
N ARG A 379 14.02 -3.82 36.26
CA ARG A 379 13.33 -4.58 35.23
C ARG A 379 11.97 -3.95 34.93
N LEU A 380 11.53 -3.99 33.66
CA LEU A 380 10.19 -3.54 33.26
C LEU A 380 9.07 -4.28 34.04
N SER A 381 9.28 -5.55 34.39
CA SER A 381 8.34 -6.30 35.24
C SER A 381 8.21 -5.72 36.65
N ASP A 382 9.25 -5.09 37.19
CA ASP A 382 9.21 -4.41 38.50
C ASP A 382 8.51 -3.05 38.40
N MET A 383 8.58 -2.38 37.24
CA MET A 383 7.83 -1.16 36.94
C MET A 383 6.32 -1.42 37.00
N ILE A 384 5.87 -2.56 36.47
CA ILE A 384 4.46 -2.96 36.41
C ILE A 384 4.04 -3.68 37.71
N GLY A 385 4.95 -4.44 38.32
CA GLY A 385 4.67 -5.31 39.47
C GLY A 385 4.26 -4.59 40.76
N PRO A 386 3.76 -5.33 41.78
CA PRO A 386 3.15 -4.77 42.97
C PRO A 386 4.14 -4.19 44.00
N LYS A 387 5.46 -4.35 43.78
CA LYS A 387 6.51 -3.95 44.74
C LYS A 387 6.40 -2.46 45.11
N ARG A 388 6.34 -2.19 46.43
CA ARG A 388 6.14 -0.84 47.02
C ARG A 388 7.41 -0.21 47.60
N LEU A 389 8.53 -0.93 47.63
CA LEU A 389 9.82 -0.40 48.09
C LEU A 389 10.21 0.84 47.28
N ARG A 390 10.86 1.81 47.95
CA ARG A 390 11.23 3.11 47.36
C ARG A 390 11.98 2.98 46.03
N ASN A 391 12.90 2.02 45.92
CA ASN A 391 13.71 1.80 44.71
C ASN A 391 12.91 1.32 43.50
N PHE A 392 11.68 0.82 43.68
CA PHE A 392 10.77 0.50 42.56
C PHE A 392 9.62 1.50 42.45
N ALA A 393 9.14 2.02 43.58
CA ALA A 393 8.05 2.99 43.61
C ALA A 393 8.46 4.35 43.02
N ARG A 394 9.70 4.81 43.27
CA ARG A 394 10.20 6.09 42.73
C ARG A 394 10.31 6.10 41.21
N PRO A 395 11.03 5.15 40.57
CA PRO A 395 11.05 5.08 39.10
C PRO A 395 9.66 4.98 38.50
N ARG A 396 8.74 4.25 39.15
CA ARG A 396 7.34 4.14 38.71
C ARG A 396 6.59 5.47 38.75
N GLN A 397 6.75 6.24 39.81
CA GLN A 397 6.16 7.57 39.93
C GLN A 397 6.74 8.53 38.88
N VAL A 398 8.05 8.46 38.62
CA VAL A 398 8.72 9.23 37.55
C VAL A 398 8.14 8.85 36.18
N ALA A 399 8.00 7.56 35.89
CA ALA A 399 7.40 7.10 34.64
C ALA A 399 5.94 7.57 34.49
N MET A 400 5.14 7.54 35.56
CA MET A 400 3.76 8.05 35.56
C MET A 400 3.71 9.57 35.32
N TYR A 401 4.61 10.34 35.93
CA TYR A 401 4.78 11.77 35.71
C TYR A 401 5.09 12.07 34.24
N LEU A 402 6.11 11.42 33.68
CA LEU A 402 6.46 11.57 32.27
C LEU A 402 5.31 11.16 31.35
N CYS A 403 4.60 10.07 31.66
CA CYS A 403 3.42 9.66 30.89
C CYS A 403 2.33 10.73 30.87
N LYS A 404 2.09 11.40 32.00
CA LYS A 404 1.07 12.45 32.11
C LYS A 404 1.45 13.71 31.32
N HIS A 405 2.73 14.03 31.20
CA HIS A 405 3.20 15.24 30.54
C HIS A 405 3.58 15.05 29.06
N MET A 406 4.02 13.85 28.68
CA MET A 406 4.59 13.59 27.34
C MET A 406 3.67 12.72 26.46
N THR A 407 2.52 12.28 26.98
CA THR A 407 1.54 11.49 26.22
C THR A 407 0.14 12.09 26.34
N SER A 408 -0.73 11.79 25.36
CA SER A 408 -2.14 12.20 25.38
C SER A 408 -3.05 11.26 26.18
N ARG A 409 -2.49 10.38 27.03
CA ARG A 409 -3.26 9.37 27.77
C ARG A 409 -3.90 9.94 29.01
N SER A 410 -5.11 9.47 29.29
CA SER A 410 -5.83 9.80 30.54
C SER A 410 -5.22 9.08 31.75
N LEU A 411 -5.40 9.63 32.96
CA LEU A 411 -4.91 8.99 34.20
C LEU A 411 -5.38 7.53 34.37
N PRO A 412 -6.65 7.17 34.04
CA PRO A 412 -7.08 5.77 34.07
C PRO A 412 -6.35 4.88 33.06
N GLU A 413 -6.11 5.36 31.83
CA GLU A 413 -5.38 4.59 30.81
C GLU A 413 -3.92 4.37 31.21
N ILE A 414 -3.27 5.40 31.78
CA ILE A 414 -1.92 5.29 32.35
C ILE A 414 -1.95 4.21 33.45
N GLY A 415 -2.89 4.29 34.40
CA GLY A 415 -3.03 3.31 35.47
C GLY A 415 -3.13 1.86 34.99
N ARG A 416 -3.92 1.59 33.92
CA ARG A 416 -4.02 0.26 33.29
C ARG A 416 -2.66 -0.25 32.79
N ARG A 417 -1.86 0.62 32.16
CA ARG A 417 -0.51 0.27 31.64
C ARG A 417 0.53 0.06 32.74
N PHE A 418 0.28 0.54 33.94
CA PHE A 418 1.08 0.24 35.12
C PHE A 418 0.38 -0.82 35.98
N GLY A 419 0.06 -1.98 35.42
CA GLY A 419 -0.41 -3.14 36.18
C GLY A 419 -1.82 -3.00 36.77
N GLY A 420 -2.73 -2.31 36.06
CA GLY A 420 -4.12 -2.19 36.49
C GLY A 420 -4.34 -1.26 37.69
N ARG A 421 -3.47 -0.26 37.90
CA ARG A 421 -3.57 0.68 39.03
C ARG A 421 -4.68 1.69 38.85
N ASP A 422 -5.28 2.09 39.97
CA ASP A 422 -6.31 3.13 39.98
C ASP A 422 -5.76 4.50 39.56
N HIS A 423 -6.61 5.30 38.92
CA HIS A 423 -6.28 6.65 38.46
C HIS A 423 -5.81 7.57 39.61
N THR A 424 -6.31 7.36 40.83
CA THR A 424 -5.89 8.09 42.04
C THR A 424 -4.43 7.78 42.39
N THR A 425 -3.99 6.53 42.23
CA THR A 425 -2.59 6.13 42.46
C THR A 425 -1.65 6.86 41.49
N VAL A 426 -2.07 6.99 40.22
CA VAL A 426 -1.31 7.76 39.22
C VAL A 426 -1.26 9.24 39.62
N MET A 427 -2.40 9.82 40.00
CA MET A 427 -2.48 11.22 40.46
C MET A 427 -1.56 11.51 41.65
N HIS A 428 -1.56 10.64 42.67
CA HIS A 428 -0.67 10.77 43.83
C HIS A 428 0.80 10.62 43.44
N GLY A 429 1.12 9.71 42.51
CA GLY A 429 2.48 9.56 41.98
C GLY A 429 2.98 10.81 41.27
N VAL A 430 2.15 11.40 40.40
CA VAL A 430 2.45 12.64 39.67
C VAL A 430 2.72 13.79 40.63
N ARG A 431 1.78 14.07 41.56
CA ARG A 431 1.92 15.14 42.56
C ARG A 431 3.19 14.97 43.40
N ARG A 432 3.50 13.72 43.78
CA ARG A 432 4.68 13.45 44.59
C ARG A 432 5.97 13.79 43.85
N ILE A 433 6.04 13.56 42.54
CA ILE A 433 7.20 13.92 41.72
C ILE A 433 7.27 15.44 41.51
N GLU A 434 6.13 16.12 41.35
CA GLU A 434 6.09 17.59 41.29
C GLU A 434 6.69 18.24 42.54
N GLU A 435 6.33 17.76 43.74
CA GLU A 435 6.91 18.23 45.01
C GLU A 435 8.43 17.97 45.10
N LEU A 436 8.88 16.81 44.61
CA LEU A 436 10.29 16.41 44.70
C LEU A 436 11.15 17.11 43.68
N LYS A 437 10.60 17.42 42.50
CA LYS A 437 11.30 18.22 41.50
C LYS A 437 11.76 19.57 42.07
N VAL A 438 11.02 20.13 43.03
CA VAL A 438 11.37 21.41 43.69
C VAL A 438 12.37 21.22 44.84
N SER A 439 12.30 20.09 45.56
CA SER A 439 13.05 19.88 46.80
C SER A 439 14.28 18.96 46.67
N ASP A 440 14.40 18.21 45.58
CA ASP A 440 15.45 17.21 45.33
C ASP A 440 16.06 17.46 43.94
N GLY A 441 17.28 18.02 43.93
CA GLY A 441 18.00 18.36 42.70
C GLY A 441 18.32 17.15 41.82
N GLN A 442 18.52 15.97 42.40
CA GLN A 442 18.78 14.74 41.64
C GLN A 442 17.55 14.32 40.84
N ILE A 443 16.36 14.42 41.45
CA ILE A 443 15.11 14.10 40.75
C ILE A 443 14.84 15.10 39.62
N ALA A 444 15.18 16.38 39.81
CA ALA A 444 15.05 17.38 38.76
C ALA A 444 15.97 17.09 37.56
N GLU A 445 17.23 16.71 37.83
CA GLU A 445 18.20 16.32 36.80
C GLU A 445 17.79 15.03 36.07
N ASP A 446 17.39 14.00 36.82
CA ASP A 446 16.88 12.73 36.26
C ASP A 446 15.71 12.98 35.29
N LEU A 447 14.77 13.84 35.67
CA LEU A 447 13.61 14.19 34.83
C LEU A 447 14.02 14.89 33.53
N GLU A 448 14.99 15.80 33.59
CA GLU A 448 15.46 16.53 32.41
C GLU A 448 16.24 15.60 31.47
N LEU A 449 17.10 14.73 32.00
CA LEU A 449 17.81 13.70 31.23
C LEU A 449 16.84 12.74 30.55
N LEU A 450 15.88 12.21 31.29
CA LEU A 450 14.86 11.30 30.77
C LEU A 450 13.99 11.98 29.71
N ARG A 451 13.61 13.23 29.93
CA ARG A 451 12.84 14.02 28.96
C ARG A 451 13.59 14.18 27.65
N ARG A 452 14.86 14.60 27.68
CA ARG A 452 15.71 14.72 26.48
C ARG A 452 15.90 13.38 25.79
N ALA A 453 16.11 12.31 26.54
CA ALA A 453 16.27 10.96 26.01
C ALA A 453 15.00 10.36 25.40
N LEU A 454 13.82 10.93 25.70
CA LEU A 454 12.51 10.57 25.15
C LEU A 454 12.11 11.46 23.95
N GLU A 455 12.59 12.70 23.91
CA GLU A 455 12.38 13.64 22.81
C GLU A 455 13.39 13.43 21.65
N ALA A 456 14.58 12.88 21.95
CA ALA A 456 15.55 12.40 20.96
C ALA A 456 15.10 11.09 20.31
#